data_AF-L8H638-F1
#
_entry.id   AF-L8H638-F1
#
_cell.length_a   1.000
_cell.length_b   1.000
_cell.length_c   1.000
_cell.angle_alpha   90.00
_cell.angle_beta   90.00
_cell.angle_gamma   90.00
#
_symmetry.space_group_name_H-M   'P 1'
#
loop_
_entity.id
_entity.type
_entity.pdbx_description
1 polymer ?
#
loop_
_entity_poly.entity_id
_entity_poly.type
_entity_poly.pdbx_seq_one_letter_code
_entity_poly.pdbx_strand_id
1 'polypeptide(L)'
;MLLVFGGYDGCDYVNEIHMLDLGFVDTIEWVQVPPISGKPPPPRAYHAATFHDSRVFVFGGCDDEACHSDMHLLDLGVTSYLSVPPSERSRYTPRNSFSTPTTTPRTGSAATPRLKEPSSSAGLPDSS
;
A
#
# COMPACT_ATOMS: atom_id res chain seq x y z
N MET A 1 22.69 -18.74 -10.81
CA MET A 1 22.75 -17.71 -9.76
C MET A 1 21.41 -17.64 -9.05
N LEU A 2 21.38 -17.94 -7.77
CA LEU A 2 20.28 -17.67 -6.86
C LEU A 2 20.69 -16.50 -5.97
N LEU A 3 19.80 -15.51 -5.82
CA LEU A 3 20.01 -14.38 -4.92
C LEU A 3 18.98 -14.46 -3.80
N VAL A 4 19.45 -14.33 -2.56
CA VAL A 4 18.64 -14.23 -1.36
C VAL A 4 18.82 -12.82 -0.81
N PHE A 5 17.72 -12.13 -0.54
CA PHE A 5 17.71 -10.81 0.07
C PHE A 5 16.88 -10.86 1.35
N GLY A 6 17.36 -10.24 2.42
CA GLY A 6 16.64 -10.06 3.67
C GLY A 6 16.26 -11.36 4.39
N GLY A 7 15.25 -11.29 5.27
CA GLY A 7 14.81 -12.40 6.10
C GLY A 7 14.90 -12.10 7.60
N TYR A 8 14.91 -13.17 8.40
CA TYR A 8 15.04 -13.13 9.86
C TYR A 8 16.07 -14.17 10.28
N ASP A 9 17.09 -13.76 11.03
CA ASP A 9 18.23 -14.63 11.40
C ASP A 9 18.00 -15.40 12.71
N GLY A 10 16.85 -15.20 13.36
CA GLY A 10 16.52 -15.76 14.67
C GLY A 10 16.54 -14.72 15.79
N CYS A 11 17.18 -13.56 15.55
CA CYS A 11 17.25 -12.43 16.47
C CYS A 11 16.59 -11.21 15.84
N ASP A 12 17.06 -10.81 14.65
CA ASP A 12 16.70 -9.57 13.98
C ASP A 12 16.28 -9.81 12.52
N TYR A 13 15.53 -8.86 11.99
CA TYR A 13 15.35 -8.76 10.54
C TYR A 13 16.63 -8.27 9.89
N VAL A 14 16.95 -8.82 8.73
CA VAL A 14 18.15 -8.46 7.97
C VAL A 14 17.80 -7.86 6.61
N ASN A 15 18.73 -7.09 6.04
CA ASN A 15 18.70 -6.62 4.65
C ASN A 15 19.95 -7.09 3.87
N GLU A 16 20.54 -8.18 4.32
CA GLU A 16 21.72 -8.78 3.69
C GLU A 16 21.37 -9.42 2.35
N ILE A 17 22.37 -9.51 1.48
CA ILE A 17 22.29 -10.24 0.23
C ILE A 17 23.24 -11.41 0.29
N HIS A 18 22.76 -12.56 -0.16
CA HIS A 18 23.61 -13.71 -0.43
C HIS A 18 23.43 -14.17 -1.87
N MET A 19 24.54 -14.53 -2.51
CA MET A 19 24.56 -15.05 -3.87
C MET A 19 25.04 -16.48 -3.84
N LEU A 20 24.28 -17.37 -4.45
CA LEU A 20 24.60 -18.79 -4.57
C LEU A 20 24.76 -19.12 -6.04
N ASP A 21 25.95 -19.58 -6.42
CA ASP A 21 26.18 -20.13 -7.73
C ASP A 21 25.62 -21.56 -7.80
N LEU A 22 24.85 -21.81 -8.85
CA LEU A 22 24.21 -23.08 -9.16
C LEU A 22 24.73 -23.64 -10.51
N GLY A 23 25.87 -23.14 -10.98
CA GLY A 23 26.42 -23.44 -12.31
C GLY A 23 26.76 -24.93 -12.52
N PHE A 24 27.08 -25.66 -11.47
CA PHE A 24 27.33 -27.10 -11.52
C PHE A 24 26.54 -27.82 -10.42
N VAL A 25 25.91 -28.94 -10.78
CA VAL A 25 25.05 -29.73 -9.86
C VAL A 25 25.84 -30.24 -8.66
N ASP A 26 27.13 -30.54 -8.84
CA ASP A 26 28.01 -31.08 -7.80
C ASP A 26 28.82 -29.99 -7.07
N THR A 27 28.64 -28.70 -7.42
CA THR A 27 29.44 -27.58 -6.88
C THR A 27 28.54 -26.36 -6.71
N ILE A 28 27.74 -26.40 -5.66
CA ILE A 28 26.92 -25.29 -5.19
C ILE A 28 27.75 -24.47 -4.21
N GLU A 29 28.06 -23.23 -4.55
CA GLU A 29 28.95 -22.39 -3.76
C GLU A 29 28.35 -21.00 -3.52
N TRP A 30 28.51 -20.53 -2.28
CA TRP A 30 28.21 -19.14 -1.95
C TRP A 30 29.29 -18.24 -2.54
N VAL A 31 28.87 -17.19 -3.21
CA VAL A 31 29.74 -16.23 -3.89
C VAL A 31 29.75 -14.92 -3.12
N GLN A 32 30.92 -14.29 -3.09
CA GLN A 32 31.08 -12.96 -2.52
C GLN A 32 30.20 -11.95 -3.28
N VAL A 33 29.34 -11.26 -2.53
CA VAL A 33 28.51 -10.19 -3.10
C VAL A 33 29.41 -8.98 -3.39
N PRO A 34 29.41 -8.44 -4.63
CA PRO A 34 30.17 -7.24 -4.95
C PRO A 34 29.69 -6.05 -4.12
N PRO A 35 30.51 -5.01 -3.89
CA PRO A 35 30.07 -3.81 -3.22
C PRO A 35 28.86 -3.18 -3.95
N ILE A 36 27.76 -3.00 -3.22
CA ILE A 36 26.52 -2.41 -3.75
C ILE A 36 26.47 -0.94 -3.34
N SER A 37 26.28 -0.08 -4.32
CA SER A 37 26.13 1.36 -4.11
C SER A 37 24.67 1.77 -3.90
N GLY A 38 24.44 2.97 -3.37
CA GLY A 38 23.10 3.46 -3.06
C GLY A 38 22.61 3.04 -1.68
N LYS A 39 21.33 3.33 -1.39
CA LYS A 39 20.73 3.04 -0.07
C LYS A 39 20.01 1.69 -0.12
N PRO A 40 20.42 0.70 0.71
CA PRO A 40 19.69 -0.55 0.79
C PRO A 40 18.29 -0.34 1.38
N PRO A 41 17.33 -1.23 1.07
CA PRO A 41 16.06 -1.26 1.77
C PRO A 41 16.28 -1.46 3.28
N PRO A 42 15.38 -0.95 4.13
CA PRO A 42 15.28 -1.39 5.52
C PRO A 42 15.23 -2.92 5.63
N PRO A 43 15.77 -3.50 6.72
CA PRO A 43 15.62 -4.91 7.04
C PRO A 43 14.16 -5.34 6.94
N ARG A 44 13.92 -6.52 6.34
CA ARG A 44 12.55 -6.99 6.07
C ARG A 44 12.51 -8.48 5.78
N ALA A 45 11.42 -9.13 6.18
CA ALA A 45 11.06 -10.48 5.74
C ALA A 45 9.70 -10.49 5.03
N TYR A 46 9.30 -11.66 4.51
CA TYR A 46 8.00 -11.89 3.86
C TYR A 46 7.70 -10.98 2.65
N HIS A 47 8.73 -10.44 2.01
CA HIS A 47 8.60 -9.61 0.83
C HIS A 47 8.39 -10.47 -0.42
N ALA A 48 7.83 -9.86 -1.47
CA ALA A 48 7.84 -10.46 -2.80
C ALA A 48 9.12 -10.04 -3.52
N ALA A 49 9.78 -10.99 -4.20
CA ALA A 49 10.96 -10.72 -5.02
C ALA A 49 10.78 -11.29 -6.43
N THR A 50 11.23 -10.55 -7.45
CA THR A 50 11.31 -11.06 -8.82
C THR A 50 12.60 -10.60 -9.49
N PHE A 51 13.09 -11.41 -10.42
CA PHE A 51 14.31 -11.15 -11.18
C PHE A 51 13.98 -11.02 -12.66
N HIS A 52 14.41 -9.92 -13.27
CA HIS A 52 14.24 -9.66 -14.71
C HIS A 52 15.36 -8.76 -15.22
N ASP A 53 16.00 -9.12 -16.34
CA ASP A 53 17.00 -8.30 -17.03
C ASP A 53 18.12 -7.77 -16.10
N SER A 54 18.78 -8.69 -15.37
CA SER A 54 19.84 -8.37 -14.41
C SER A 54 19.40 -7.45 -13.26
N ARG A 55 18.10 -7.35 -13.01
CA ARG A 55 17.54 -6.54 -11.94
C ARG A 55 16.70 -7.37 -10.99
N VAL A 56 16.85 -7.10 -9.71
CA VAL A 56 16.03 -7.68 -8.64
C VAL A 56 15.05 -6.61 -8.18
N PHE A 57 13.77 -6.95 -8.20
CA PHE A 57 12.68 -6.13 -7.70
C PHE A 57 12.22 -6.72 -6.38
N VAL A 58 12.18 -5.89 -5.34
CA VAL A 58 11.70 -6.26 -4.00
C VAL A 58 10.50 -5.37 -3.68
N PHE A 59 9.36 -5.98 -3.39
CA PHE A 59 8.13 -5.27 -3.04
C PHE A 59 7.63 -5.69 -1.66
N GLY A 60 7.34 -4.68 -0.84
CA GLY A 60 6.76 -4.82 0.49
C GLY A 60 7.64 -5.61 1.46
N GLY A 61 7.01 -6.46 2.28
CA GLY A 61 7.61 -7.13 3.43
C GLY A 61 7.32 -6.41 4.74
N CYS A 62 7.76 -6.98 5.87
CA CYS A 62 7.59 -6.36 7.18
C CYS A 62 8.85 -6.54 8.04
N ASP A 63 8.99 -5.65 9.01
CA ASP A 63 9.90 -5.73 10.16
C ASP A 63 9.08 -5.62 11.47
N ASP A 64 9.74 -5.40 12.61
CA ASP A 64 9.08 -5.24 13.90
C ASP A 64 8.26 -3.95 14.03
N GLU A 65 8.54 -2.93 13.23
CA GLU A 65 7.92 -1.61 13.33
C GLU A 65 6.77 -1.44 12.34
N ALA A 66 6.91 -1.94 11.11
CA ALA A 66 6.00 -1.67 10.02
C ALA A 66 5.95 -2.77 8.96
N CYS A 67 4.81 -2.81 8.25
CA CYS A 67 4.70 -3.47 6.96
C CYS A 67 4.86 -2.44 5.84
N HIS A 68 5.73 -2.77 4.90
CA HIS A 68 6.16 -1.92 3.81
C HIS A 68 5.29 -2.16 2.57
N SER A 69 5.07 -1.11 1.78
CA SER A 69 4.39 -1.16 0.47
C SER A 69 5.20 -0.43 -0.60
N ASP A 70 6.49 -0.27 -0.35
CA ASP A 70 7.48 0.33 -1.26
C ASP A 70 8.05 -0.70 -2.24
N MET A 71 8.72 -0.18 -3.27
CA MET A 71 9.38 -0.96 -4.31
C MET A 71 10.87 -0.57 -4.33
N HIS A 72 11.72 -1.57 -4.23
CA HIS A 72 13.16 -1.44 -4.35
C HIS A 72 13.68 -2.19 -5.57
N LEU A 73 14.61 -1.55 -6.27
CA LEU A 73 15.27 -2.11 -7.44
C LEU A 73 16.76 -2.24 -7.13
N LEU A 74 17.31 -3.44 -7.27
CA LEU A 74 18.75 -3.68 -7.30
C LEU A 74 19.15 -4.00 -8.74
N ASP A 75 19.92 -3.10 -9.35
CA ASP A 75 20.49 -3.34 -10.67
C ASP A 75 21.86 -4.03 -10.50
N LEU A 76 21.97 -5.28 -10.95
CA LEU A 76 23.19 -6.08 -10.85
C LEU A 76 24.21 -5.77 -11.96
N GLY A 77 23.80 -5.07 -13.03
CA GLY A 77 24.71 -4.65 -14.09
C GLY A 77 25.65 -3.51 -13.66
N VAL A 78 25.15 -2.65 -12.76
CA VAL A 78 25.91 -1.53 -12.18
C VAL A 78 26.09 -1.65 -10.66
N THR A 79 25.56 -2.71 -10.05
CA THR A 79 25.62 -3.01 -8.61
C THR A 79 25.15 -1.83 -7.74
N SER A 80 23.89 -1.42 -7.94
CA SER A 80 23.32 -0.27 -7.21
C SER A 80 21.84 -0.42 -6.87
N TYR A 81 21.45 0.12 -5.72
CA TYR A 81 20.05 0.26 -5.33
C TYR A 81 19.43 1.53 -5.91
N LEU A 82 18.25 1.37 -6.49
CA LEU A 82 17.38 2.45 -6.95
C LEU A 82 16.05 2.36 -6.20
N SER A 83 15.67 3.45 -5.53
CA SER A 83 14.31 3.55 -4.99
C SER A 83 13.36 3.89 -6.12
N VAL A 84 12.31 3.08 -6.28
CA VAL A 84 11.24 3.37 -7.23
C VAL A 84 10.18 4.15 -6.47
N PRO A 85 10.02 5.47 -6.72
CA PRO A 85 8.96 6.23 -6.06
C PRO A 85 7.60 5.63 -6.44
N PRO A 86 6.62 5.60 -5.53
CA PRO A 86 5.26 5.21 -5.87
C PRO A 86 4.79 6.05 -7.05
N SER A 87 4.37 5.41 -8.14
CA SER A 87 3.81 6.15 -9.27
C SER A 87 2.61 6.99 -8.79
N GLU A 88 2.49 8.26 -9.20
CA GLU A 88 1.38 9.14 -8.81
C GLU A 88 -0.02 8.56 -9.13
N ARG A 89 -0.07 7.55 -9.99
CA ARG A 89 -1.29 6.82 -10.37
C ARG A 89 -1.80 5.86 -9.30
N SER A 90 -1.08 5.68 -8.19
CA SER A 90 -1.48 4.82 -7.06
C SER A 90 -2.52 5.49 -6.15
N ARG A 91 -3.59 6.04 -6.73
CA ARG A 91 -4.87 6.20 -6.02
C ARG A 91 -5.72 4.94 -6.21
N TYR A 92 -5.10 3.77 -6.09
CA TYR A 92 -5.87 2.53 -6.02
C TYR A 92 -6.55 2.49 -4.67
N THR A 93 -7.85 2.80 -4.66
CA THR A 93 -8.72 2.52 -3.51
C THR A 93 -8.61 1.03 -3.20
N PRO A 94 -8.25 0.65 -1.96
CA PRO A 94 -8.23 -0.75 -1.56
C PRO A 94 -9.56 -1.41 -1.90
N ARG A 95 -9.55 -2.60 -2.50
CA ARG A 95 -10.77 -3.36 -2.83
C ARG A 95 -11.66 -3.63 -1.60
N ASN A 96 -11.09 -3.51 -0.40
CA ASN A 96 -11.76 -3.71 0.88
C ASN A 96 -12.00 -2.40 1.66
N SER A 97 -12.09 -1.24 1.00
CA SER A 97 -12.67 -0.07 1.66
C SER A 97 -14.17 -0.32 1.84
N PHE A 98 -14.55 -0.91 2.98
CA PHE A 98 -15.92 -0.81 3.45
C PHE A 98 -16.20 0.68 3.64
N SER A 99 -16.88 1.30 2.66
CA SER A 99 -17.49 2.59 2.85
C SER A 99 -18.48 2.45 4.00
N THR A 100 -18.16 3.03 5.15
CA THR A 100 -19.18 3.26 6.16
C THR A 100 -20.26 4.10 5.51
N PRO A 101 -21.53 3.65 5.47
CA PRO A 101 -22.60 4.47 4.93
C PRO A 101 -22.70 5.70 5.82
N THR A 102 -22.28 6.85 5.28
CA THR A 102 -22.52 8.14 5.91
C THR A 102 -24.01 8.39 5.85
N THR A 103 -24.71 8.19 6.97
CA THR A 103 -26.10 8.61 7.13
C THR A 103 -26.17 10.13 7.05
N THR A 104 -26.45 10.66 5.87
CA THR A 104 -26.86 12.06 5.72
C THR A 104 -28.19 12.28 6.46
N PRO A 105 -28.31 13.29 7.34
CA PRO A 105 -29.60 13.70 7.86
C PRO A 105 -30.45 14.23 6.70
N ARG A 106 -31.65 13.68 6.55
CA ARG A 106 -32.62 14.06 5.51
C ARG A 106 -33.08 15.50 5.77
N THR A 107 -32.47 16.47 5.09
CA THR A 107 -32.96 17.85 5.07
C THR A 107 -34.34 17.86 4.43
N GLY A 108 -35.31 18.37 5.19
CA GLY A 108 -36.72 18.46 4.80
C GLY A 108 -36.89 19.19 3.48
N SER A 109 -37.62 18.55 2.57
CA SER A 109 -38.12 19.16 1.34
C SER A 109 -39.01 20.35 1.69
N ALA A 110 -38.62 21.54 1.25
CA ALA A 110 -39.39 22.76 1.38
C ALA A 110 -40.69 22.64 0.58
N ALA A 111 -41.82 22.67 1.29
CA ALA A 111 -43.15 22.68 0.71
C ALA A 111 -43.41 24.03 0.00
N THR A 112 -43.92 23.93 -1.23
CA THR A 112 -44.36 25.03 -2.09
C THR A 112 -45.50 25.82 -1.41
N PRO A 113 -45.50 27.17 -1.43
CA PRO A 113 -46.56 27.94 -0.78
C PRO A 113 -47.84 27.92 -1.64
N ARG A 114 -48.95 27.47 -1.03
CA ARG A 114 -50.29 27.42 -1.63
C ARG A 114 -50.96 28.79 -1.55
N LEU A 115 -51.51 29.28 -2.66
CA LEU A 115 -52.28 30.52 -2.74
C LEU A 115 -53.49 30.52 -1.78
N LYS A 116 -53.75 31.69 -1.18
CA LYS A 116 -54.94 32.05 -0.40
C LYS A 116 -56.16 32.16 -1.32
N GLU A 117 -57.28 31.57 -0.91
CA GLU A 117 -58.62 31.98 -1.32
C GLU A 117 -59.43 32.40 -0.07
N PRO A 118 -60.24 33.47 -0.12
CA PRO A 118 -60.95 33.99 1.04
C PRO A 118 -62.37 33.43 1.14
N SER A 119 -62.87 33.23 2.36
CA SER A 119 -64.31 33.14 2.60
C SER A 119 -64.71 33.69 3.97
N SER A 120 -65.84 34.37 3.96
CA SER A 120 -66.33 35.41 4.85
C SER A 120 -67.07 34.91 6.10
N SER A 121 -66.85 35.65 7.20
CA SER A 121 -67.76 36.11 8.27
C SER A 121 -68.90 35.24 8.81
N ALA A 122 -68.88 35.06 10.15
CA ALA A 122 -69.95 35.21 11.16
C ALA A 122 -69.65 34.23 12.32
N GLY A 123 -69.70 34.51 13.62
CA GLY A 123 -70.14 35.63 14.44
C GLY A 123 -70.66 35.08 15.78
N LEU A 124 -69.86 35.22 16.86
CA LEU A 124 -70.20 35.32 18.32
C LEU A 124 -71.03 34.17 19.00
N PRO A 125 -71.25 34.17 20.34
CA PRO A 125 -70.29 33.73 21.38
C PRO A 125 -70.90 32.79 22.47
N ASP A 126 -70.04 32.35 23.41
CA ASP A 126 -70.25 31.91 24.80
C ASP A 126 -71.46 31.04 25.23
N SER A 127 -71.20 29.98 26.02
CA SER A 127 -71.41 30.04 27.48
C SER A 127 -71.31 28.67 28.18
N SER A 128 -70.79 28.73 29.42
CA SER A 128 -70.98 27.85 30.59
C SER A 128 -70.25 26.52 30.67
#